data_AF-M2Y3Z6-F1
#
_entry.id   AF-M2Y3Z6-F1
#
_cell.length_a   1.000
_cell.length_b   1.000
_cell.length_c   1.000
_cell.angle_alpha   90.00
_cell.angle_beta   90.00
_cell.angle_gamma   90.00
#
_symmetry.space_group_name_H-M   'P 1'
#
loop_
_entity.id
_entity.type
_entity.pdbx_description
1 polymer ?
#
loop_
_entity_poly.entity_id
_entity_poly.type
_entity_poly.pdbx_seq_one_letter_code
_entity_poly.pdbx_strand_id
1 'polypeptide(L)'
;MNAFQTKYRSFLFQSKAIQHSLFNFIKKHHTNGRLFNLALKLFLTYIFLSSISLAIQLLKQSFELKTQLESPYEITRIDVAIVSIGENDILNMKRMISSLVMSSSPNVKFHFHLISDKKGLNAAKNWYTLWNSACAVWNIYDIESSKLSKALDQFHSLTGGKMRTAVHYHGKEALWKLLLPSFLQSDNLLVLDTDMIILRDVLELWHRWRLTRQSVHLGMPCMSRDNSWLYPLWREIFPENGTLHCMSGTLLMRPRKMRQENWINVVASSTNKILEDFPGWTAISADQDIFNLVAKSIPEKVTNIGCEWNCYYTWFAKFLSANEMPISCSHRRCAILHYNNRSYTNWWHNRTSFFQRFWDAYENFPVSYLNAKGYSHCFF
;
A
#
# COMPACT_ATOMS: atom_id res chain seq x y z
N MET A 1 -12.34 -9.12 -1.01
CA MET A 1 -13.59 -8.48 -0.52
C MET A 1 -14.75 -8.40 -1.52
N ASN A 2 -14.79 -7.67 -2.65
CA ASN A 2 -15.95 -7.68 -3.61
C ASN A 2 -16.64 -9.01 -4.01
N ALA A 3 -16.06 -10.02 -4.66
CA ALA A 3 -16.66 -11.37 -4.78
C ALA A 3 -17.19 -11.99 -3.45
N PHE A 4 -16.57 -11.71 -2.30
CA PHE A 4 -17.10 -12.05 -0.97
C PHE A 4 -18.31 -11.17 -0.62
N GLN A 5 -18.26 -9.85 -0.81
CA GLN A 5 -19.40 -8.96 -0.62
C GLN A 5 -20.53 -9.22 -1.62
N THR A 6 -20.25 -9.69 -2.83
CA THR A 6 -21.23 -10.03 -3.87
C THR A 6 -21.86 -11.38 -3.56
N LYS A 7 -21.08 -12.40 -3.17
CA LYS A 7 -21.62 -13.68 -2.69
C LYS A 7 -22.34 -13.53 -1.35
N TYR A 8 -21.84 -12.69 -0.45
CA TYR A 8 -22.46 -12.37 0.84
C TYR A 8 -23.73 -11.54 0.66
N ARG A 9 -23.75 -10.53 -0.22
CA ARG A 9 -24.97 -9.79 -0.57
C ARG A 9 -25.97 -10.69 -1.29
N SER A 10 -25.53 -11.56 -2.20
CA SER A 10 -26.38 -12.55 -2.87
C SER A 10 -26.98 -13.56 -1.87
N PHE A 11 -26.16 -14.08 -0.94
CA PHE A 11 -26.61 -14.96 0.14
C PHE A 11 -27.55 -14.24 1.11
N LEU A 12 -27.23 -13.02 1.55
CA LEU A 12 -28.12 -12.20 2.38
C LEU A 12 -29.41 -11.86 1.65
N PHE A 13 -29.37 -11.64 0.34
CA PHE A 13 -30.55 -11.37 -0.48
C PHE A 13 -31.43 -12.62 -0.63
N GLN A 14 -30.85 -13.78 -0.91
CA GLN A 14 -31.56 -15.07 -0.92
C GLN A 14 -32.12 -15.40 0.47
N SER A 15 -31.33 -15.20 1.53
CA SER A 15 -31.75 -15.37 2.92
C SER A 15 -32.90 -14.43 3.26
N LYS A 16 -32.86 -13.16 2.86
CA LYS A 16 -33.96 -12.21 3.05
C LYS A 16 -35.21 -12.59 2.26
N ALA A 17 -35.07 -13.07 1.01
CA ALA A 17 -36.19 -13.51 0.19
C ALA A 17 -36.88 -14.76 0.76
N ILE A 18 -36.09 -15.72 1.27
CA ILE A 18 -36.59 -16.92 1.97
C ILE A 18 -37.23 -16.52 3.30
N GLN A 19 -36.58 -15.65 4.09
CA GLN A 19 -37.14 -15.11 5.33
C GLN A 19 -38.46 -14.40 5.10
N HIS A 20 -38.57 -13.58 4.05
CA HIS A 20 -39.79 -12.85 3.73
C HIS A 20 -40.92 -13.77 3.25
N SER A 21 -40.61 -14.75 2.39
CA SER A 21 -41.59 -15.75 1.92
C SER A 21 -42.11 -16.62 3.05
N LEU A 22 -41.22 -17.05 3.95
CA LEU A 22 -41.58 -17.86 5.11
C LEU A 22 -42.30 -17.05 6.19
N PHE A 23 -41.93 -15.78 6.42
CA PHE A 23 -42.64 -14.88 7.32
C PHE A 23 -44.07 -14.62 6.82
N ASN A 24 -44.26 -14.45 5.51
CA ASN A 24 -45.58 -14.32 4.91
C ASN A 24 -46.40 -15.61 5.00
N PHE A 25 -45.76 -16.78 4.86
CA PHE A 25 -46.39 -18.09 5.08
C PHE A 25 -46.83 -18.29 6.54
N ILE A 26 -45.95 -17.96 7.49
CA ILE A 26 -46.21 -18.01 8.94
C ILE A 26 -47.36 -17.06 9.31
N LYS A 27 -47.36 -15.83 8.77
CA LYS A 27 -48.44 -14.86 8.97
C LYS A 27 -49.79 -15.33 8.41
N LYS A 28 -49.78 -16.06 7.29
CA LYS A 28 -50.98 -16.59 6.62
C LYS A 28 -51.58 -17.82 7.32
N HIS A 29 -50.77 -18.59 8.05
CA HIS A 29 -51.18 -19.88 8.63
C HIS A 29 -51.07 -19.94 10.17
N HIS A 30 -50.93 -18.79 10.85
CA HIS A 30 -50.80 -18.69 12.32
C HIS A 30 -51.99 -19.29 13.10
N THR A 31 -53.16 -19.45 12.47
CA THR A 31 -54.35 -20.06 13.11
C THR A 31 -54.30 -21.59 13.16
N ASN A 32 -53.37 -22.23 12.43
CA ASN A 32 -53.22 -23.69 12.40
C ASN A 32 -51.95 -24.11 13.15
N GLY A 33 -52.06 -24.23 14.48
CA GLY A 33 -50.93 -24.35 15.41
C GLY A 33 -49.95 -25.49 15.15
N ARG A 34 -50.35 -26.58 14.48
CA ARG A 34 -49.42 -27.68 14.11
C ARG A 34 -48.53 -27.31 12.92
N LEU A 35 -49.10 -26.67 11.89
CA LEU A 35 -48.37 -26.22 10.70
C LEU A 35 -47.42 -25.06 11.03
N PHE A 36 -47.85 -24.14 11.90
CA PHE A 36 -47.01 -23.05 12.40
C PHE A 36 -45.77 -23.57 13.15
N ASN A 37 -45.96 -24.52 14.08
CA ASN A 37 -44.85 -25.10 14.84
C ASN A 37 -43.86 -25.86 13.97
N LEU A 38 -44.33 -26.57 12.94
CA LEU A 38 -43.46 -27.26 11.98
C LEU A 38 -42.65 -26.27 11.12
N ALA A 39 -43.30 -25.23 10.61
CA ALA A 39 -42.64 -24.19 9.82
C ALA A 39 -41.60 -23.41 10.63
N LEU A 40 -41.90 -23.10 11.90
CA LEU A 40 -40.97 -22.43 12.81
C LEU A 40 -39.74 -23.30 13.13
N LYS A 41 -39.95 -24.61 13.37
CA LYS A 41 -38.83 -25.55 13.58
C LYS A 41 -37.92 -25.62 12.35
N LEU A 42 -38.49 -25.78 11.15
CA LEU A 42 -37.72 -25.80 9.91
C LEU A 42 -36.95 -24.49 9.68
N PHE A 43 -37.54 -23.34 10.02
CA PHE A 43 -36.89 -22.03 9.93
C PHE A 43 -35.68 -21.91 10.85
N LEU A 44 -35.84 -22.27 12.12
CA LEU A 44 -34.77 -22.22 13.11
C LEU A 44 -33.64 -23.20 12.75
N THR A 45 -33.99 -24.40 12.27
CA THR A 45 -33.00 -25.36 11.77
C THR A 45 -32.25 -24.83 10.55
N TYR A 46 -32.92 -24.16 9.60
CA TYR A 46 -32.27 -23.55 8.44
C TYR A 46 -31.30 -22.42 8.84
N ILE A 47 -31.71 -21.53 9.75
CA ILE A 47 -30.82 -20.47 10.28
C ILE A 47 -29.61 -21.08 10.96
N PHE A 48 -29.80 -22.11 11.79
CA PHE A 48 -28.73 -22.79 12.50
C PHE A 48 -27.75 -23.49 11.54
N LEU A 49 -28.26 -24.24 10.56
CA LEU A 49 -27.41 -24.93 9.57
C LEU A 49 -26.66 -23.95 8.66
N SER A 50 -27.29 -22.85 8.25
CA SER A 50 -26.65 -21.85 7.39
C SER A 50 -25.56 -21.05 8.13
N SER A 51 -25.76 -20.75 9.41
CA SER A 51 -24.73 -20.13 10.26
C SER A 51 -23.56 -21.08 10.56
N ILE A 52 -23.83 -22.37 10.75
CA ILE A 52 -22.77 -23.41 10.85
C ILE A 52 -22.00 -23.53 9.54
N SER A 53 -22.66 -23.55 8.39
CA SER A 53 -21.98 -23.62 7.08
C SER A 53 -21.05 -22.43 6.86
N LEU A 54 -21.45 -21.23 7.28
CA LEU A 54 -20.61 -20.03 7.23
C LEU A 54 -19.42 -20.13 8.21
N ALA A 55 -19.65 -20.60 9.43
CA ALA A 55 -18.60 -20.83 10.41
C ALA A 55 -17.58 -21.87 9.94
N ILE A 56 -18.02 -22.97 9.31
CA ILE A 56 -17.15 -23.98 8.70
C ILE A 56 -16.34 -23.40 7.54
N GLN A 57 -16.93 -22.55 6.69
CA GLN A 57 -16.18 -21.87 5.63
C GLN A 57 -15.11 -20.92 6.19
N LEU A 58 -15.45 -20.15 7.23
CA LEU A 58 -14.49 -19.28 7.91
C LEU A 58 -13.36 -20.07 8.57
N LEU A 59 -13.70 -21.19 9.22
CA LEU A 59 -12.71 -22.10 9.82
C LEU A 59 -11.80 -22.73 8.77
N LYS A 60 -12.35 -23.22 7.65
CA LYS A 60 -11.56 -23.75 6.53
C LYS A 60 -10.61 -22.71 5.95
N GLN A 61 -11.08 -21.48 5.76
CA GLN A 61 -10.25 -20.41 5.24
C GLN A 61 -9.16 -19.98 6.23
N SER A 62 -9.48 -19.96 7.53
CA SER A 62 -8.49 -19.71 8.59
C SER A 62 -7.46 -20.83 8.70
N PHE A 63 -7.89 -22.07 8.48
CA PHE A 63 -7.03 -23.25 8.47
C PHE A 63 -6.13 -23.28 7.23
N GLU A 64 -6.66 -22.98 6.04
CA GLU A 64 -5.88 -22.83 4.81
C GLU A 64 -4.81 -21.74 4.94
N LEU A 65 -5.17 -20.57 5.51
CA LEU A 65 -4.23 -19.51 5.86
C LEU A 65 -3.14 -20.02 6.82
N LYS A 66 -3.54 -20.78 7.85
CA LYS A 66 -2.60 -21.33 8.83
C LYS A 66 -1.67 -22.39 8.22
N THR A 67 -2.19 -23.29 7.38
CA THR A 67 -1.37 -24.29 6.67
C THR A 67 -0.46 -23.70 5.61
N GLN A 68 -0.84 -22.57 4.97
CA GLN A 68 0.06 -21.82 4.10
C GLN A 68 1.17 -21.11 4.88
N LEU A 69 0.90 -20.72 6.13
CA LEU A 69 1.89 -20.11 7.04
C LEU A 69 2.79 -21.15 7.73
N GLU A 70 2.36 -22.42 7.82
CA GLU A 70 3.07 -23.52 8.49
C GLU A 70 3.81 -24.47 7.52
N SER A 71 3.83 -24.17 6.22
CA SER A 71 4.68 -24.88 5.25
C SER A 71 6.17 -24.71 5.62
N PRO A 72 7.00 -25.77 5.58
CA PRO A 72 8.42 -25.67 5.92
C PRO A 72 9.12 -24.67 5.00
N TYR A 73 9.48 -23.51 5.57
CA TYR A 73 10.34 -22.43 5.06
C TYR A 73 10.55 -22.37 3.53
N GLU A 74 9.47 -22.26 2.75
CA GLU A 74 9.62 -21.93 1.34
C GLU A 74 10.24 -20.52 1.25
N ILE A 75 11.37 -20.42 0.56
CA ILE A 75 12.04 -19.14 0.34
C ILE A 75 11.09 -18.24 -0.44
N THR A 76 10.67 -17.13 0.17
CA THR A 76 9.79 -16.17 -0.49
C THR A 76 10.61 -15.00 -1.02
N ARG A 77 10.59 -14.83 -2.34
CA ARG A 77 11.15 -13.63 -2.98
C ARG A 77 10.17 -12.46 -2.90
N ILE A 78 10.68 -11.29 -2.51
CA ILE A 78 9.96 -10.01 -2.53
C ILE A 78 10.74 -9.01 -3.39
N ASP A 79 10.13 -8.59 -4.49
CA ASP A 79 10.66 -7.51 -5.33
C ASP A 79 10.26 -6.17 -4.71
N VAL A 80 11.25 -5.33 -4.40
CA VAL A 80 11.09 -4.04 -3.72
C VAL A 80 11.63 -2.91 -4.60
N ALA A 81 10.79 -1.95 -5.00
CA ALA A 81 11.23 -0.76 -5.70
C ALA A 81 11.39 0.43 -4.76
N ILE A 82 12.46 1.20 -4.98
CA ILE A 82 12.83 2.36 -4.18
C ILE A 82 13.21 3.47 -5.15
N VAL A 83 12.55 4.62 -5.03
CA VAL A 83 12.94 5.85 -5.72
C VAL A 83 13.67 6.73 -4.71
N SER A 84 14.92 7.07 -5.00
CA SER A 84 15.77 7.86 -4.09
C SER A 84 16.57 8.88 -4.89
N ILE A 85 16.44 10.18 -4.59
CA ILE A 85 17.08 11.23 -5.39
C ILE A 85 18.13 11.97 -4.56
N GLY A 86 19.38 11.99 -5.02
CA GLY A 86 20.49 12.62 -4.32
C GLY A 86 20.97 11.84 -3.08
N GLU A 87 22.02 12.37 -2.45
CA GLU A 87 22.78 11.65 -1.41
C GLU A 87 22.03 11.54 -0.08
N ASN A 88 21.25 12.56 0.29
CA ASN A 88 20.53 12.58 1.56
C ASN A 88 19.45 11.49 1.60
N ASP A 89 18.73 11.28 0.50
CA ASP A 89 17.70 10.25 0.40
C ASP A 89 18.33 8.84 0.46
N ILE A 90 19.55 8.67 -0.04
CA ILE A 90 20.28 7.40 0.06
C ILE A 90 20.61 7.04 1.51
N LEU A 91 20.91 8.00 2.37
CA LEU A 91 21.11 7.72 3.80
C LEU A 91 19.81 7.22 4.46
N ASN A 92 18.66 7.77 4.07
CA ASN A 92 17.36 7.33 4.57
C ASN A 92 17.03 5.92 4.05
N MET A 93 17.28 5.68 2.77
CA MET A 93 17.12 4.36 2.14
C MET A 93 17.90 3.28 2.90
N LYS A 94 19.16 3.51 3.26
CA LYS A 94 19.98 2.53 4.00
C LYS A 94 19.29 2.10 5.29
N ARG A 95 18.78 3.07 6.05
CA ARG A 95 18.10 2.82 7.33
C ARG A 95 16.76 2.11 7.14
N MET A 96 16.00 2.53 6.12
CA MET A 96 14.75 1.87 5.73
C MET A 96 15.00 0.39 5.42
N ILE A 97 16.00 0.08 4.60
CA ILE A 97 16.34 -1.31 4.24
C ILE A 97 16.82 -2.11 5.44
N SER A 98 17.66 -1.53 6.30
CA SER A 98 18.06 -2.20 7.56
C SER A 98 16.84 -2.61 8.37
N SER A 99 15.87 -1.69 8.58
CA SER A 99 14.65 -2.00 9.32
C SER A 99 13.76 -3.03 8.61
N LEU A 100 13.68 -2.99 7.28
CA LEU A 100 12.94 -3.95 6.46
C LEU A 100 13.49 -5.36 6.67
N VAL A 101 14.81 -5.54 6.51
CA VAL A 101 15.45 -6.85 6.63
C VAL A 101 15.36 -7.37 8.06
N MET A 102 15.54 -6.51 9.07
CA MET A 102 15.44 -6.91 10.49
C MET A 102 14.04 -7.36 10.89
N SER A 103 13.02 -6.66 10.41
CA SER A 103 11.62 -6.97 10.73
C SER A 103 11.09 -8.16 9.95
N SER A 104 11.79 -8.61 8.91
CA SER A 104 11.34 -9.70 8.04
C SER A 104 11.74 -11.09 8.54
N SER A 105 10.97 -12.09 8.11
CA SER A 105 11.28 -13.50 8.38
C SER A 105 12.54 -13.96 7.63
N PRO A 106 13.36 -14.86 8.22
CA PRO A 106 14.63 -15.31 7.63
C PRO A 106 14.52 -15.96 6.24
N ASN A 107 13.36 -16.51 5.87
CA ASN A 107 13.10 -17.10 4.55
C ASN A 107 12.76 -16.09 3.45
N VAL A 108 12.73 -14.79 3.77
CA VAL A 108 12.53 -13.73 2.77
C VAL A 108 13.85 -13.43 2.06
N LYS A 109 13.82 -13.46 0.72
CA LYS A 109 14.89 -12.95 -0.13
C LYS A 109 14.42 -11.70 -0.85
N PHE A 110 15.19 -10.62 -0.73
CA PHE A 110 14.84 -9.36 -1.36
C PHE A 110 15.46 -9.24 -2.74
N HIS A 111 14.70 -8.68 -3.66
CA HIS A 111 15.21 -8.19 -4.93
C HIS A 111 14.91 -6.71 -5.02
N PHE A 112 15.93 -5.89 -4.80
CA PHE A 112 15.82 -4.45 -4.77
C PHE A 112 15.97 -3.86 -6.18
N HIS A 113 15.06 -2.96 -6.52
CA HIS A 113 15.13 -2.12 -7.69
C HIS A 113 15.37 -0.69 -7.20
N LEU A 114 16.60 -0.18 -7.35
CA LEU A 114 16.95 1.18 -6.97
C LEU A 114 16.87 2.09 -8.19
N ILE A 115 15.95 3.05 -8.15
CA ILE A 115 15.76 4.09 -9.15
C ILE A 115 16.31 5.39 -8.56
N SER A 116 17.38 5.93 -9.16
CA SER A 116 18.09 7.08 -8.60
C SER A 116 18.81 7.90 -9.66
N ASP A 117 19.19 9.12 -9.31
CA ASP A 117 20.06 9.99 -10.12
C ASP A 117 21.53 9.56 -9.98
N LYS A 118 22.42 10.07 -10.84
CA LYS A 118 23.84 9.70 -10.78
C LYS A 118 24.47 10.00 -9.43
N LYS A 119 24.04 11.09 -8.79
CA LYS A 119 24.54 11.51 -7.47
C LYS A 119 24.18 10.49 -6.39
N GLY A 120 22.91 10.08 -6.31
CA GLY A 120 22.46 9.04 -5.39
C GLY A 120 23.09 7.68 -5.67
N LEU A 121 23.19 7.27 -6.94
CA LEU A 121 23.83 6.02 -7.33
C LEU A 121 25.30 5.94 -6.91
N ASN A 122 26.05 7.04 -7.06
CA ASN A 122 27.44 7.12 -6.61
C ASN A 122 27.55 7.01 -5.09
N ALA A 123 26.69 7.68 -4.33
CA ALA A 123 26.65 7.58 -2.87
C ALA A 123 26.23 6.21 -2.34
N ALA A 124 25.43 5.47 -3.12
CA ALA A 124 24.95 4.14 -2.79
C ALA A 124 25.92 3.02 -3.20
N LYS A 125 26.85 3.29 -4.14
CA LYS A 125 27.67 2.28 -4.84
C LYS A 125 28.33 1.28 -3.92
N ASN A 126 29.09 1.78 -2.94
CA ASN A 126 29.82 0.91 -2.01
C ASN A 126 28.84 0.12 -1.12
N TRP A 127 27.72 0.73 -0.75
CA TRP A 127 26.79 0.13 0.18
C TRP A 127 25.99 -1.02 -0.46
N TYR A 128 25.37 -0.83 -1.63
CA TYR A 128 24.64 -1.93 -2.26
C TYR A 128 25.59 -3.04 -2.75
N THR A 129 26.84 -2.71 -3.10
CA THR A 129 27.83 -3.73 -3.48
C THR A 129 28.17 -4.62 -2.29
N LEU A 130 28.31 -4.05 -1.08
CA LEU A 130 28.51 -4.82 0.16
C LEU A 130 27.28 -5.67 0.52
N TRP A 131 26.08 -5.19 0.21
CA TRP A 131 24.83 -5.91 0.45
C TRP A 131 24.45 -6.89 -0.66
N ASN A 132 25.17 -6.91 -1.78
CA ASN A 132 24.90 -7.80 -2.90
C ASN A 132 25.38 -9.21 -2.54
N SER A 133 24.50 -9.98 -1.90
CA SER A 133 24.80 -11.27 -1.31
C SER A 133 23.68 -12.29 -1.56
N ALA A 134 23.76 -13.47 -0.95
CA ALA A 134 22.78 -14.55 -1.15
C ALA A 134 21.31 -14.20 -0.82
N CYS A 135 21.07 -13.04 -0.20
CA CYS A 135 19.78 -12.64 0.38
C CYS A 135 19.21 -11.33 -0.19
N ALA A 136 20.01 -10.57 -0.93
CA ALA A 136 19.59 -9.34 -1.58
C ALA A 136 20.23 -9.24 -2.96
N VAL A 137 19.39 -9.26 -3.99
CA VAL A 137 19.81 -8.98 -5.37
C VAL A 137 19.45 -7.54 -5.71
N TRP A 138 20.29 -6.87 -6.49
CA TRP A 138 20.10 -5.46 -6.85
C TRP A 138 19.99 -5.26 -8.36
N ASN A 139 18.98 -4.52 -8.77
CA ASN A 139 18.89 -3.90 -10.08
C ASN A 139 18.90 -2.39 -9.92
N ILE A 140 19.79 -1.73 -10.67
CA ILE A 140 20.05 -0.30 -10.55
C ILE A 140 19.57 0.40 -11.82
N TYR A 141 18.83 1.50 -11.65
CA TYR A 141 18.26 2.28 -12.74
C TYR A 141 18.65 3.75 -12.59
N ASP A 142 19.45 4.23 -13.54
CA ASP A 142 19.76 5.65 -13.69
C ASP A 142 18.59 6.37 -14.36
N ILE A 143 17.96 7.30 -13.64
CA ILE A 143 16.82 8.09 -14.16
C ILE A 143 17.23 9.04 -15.29
N GLU A 144 18.51 9.39 -15.38
CA GLU A 144 19.06 10.21 -16.46
C GLU A 144 19.33 9.39 -17.72
N SER A 145 19.19 8.06 -17.66
CA SER A 145 19.35 7.21 -18.84
C SER A 145 18.27 7.53 -19.88
N SER A 146 18.68 7.50 -21.15
CA SER A 146 17.82 7.85 -22.29
C SER A 146 16.56 6.99 -22.41
N LYS A 147 16.54 5.80 -21.80
CA LYS A 147 15.37 4.92 -21.77
C LYS A 147 14.35 5.39 -20.73
N LEU A 148 14.80 5.75 -19.54
CA LEU A 148 13.91 6.17 -18.45
C LEU A 148 13.38 7.57 -18.69
N SER A 149 14.24 8.52 -19.11
CA SER A 149 13.82 9.89 -19.40
C SER A 149 12.67 9.96 -20.41
N LYS A 150 12.72 9.11 -21.45
CA LYS A 150 11.63 8.97 -22.44
C LYS A 150 10.28 8.62 -21.83
N ALA A 151 10.22 7.84 -20.75
CA ALA A 151 8.94 7.49 -20.11
C ALA A 151 8.31 8.71 -19.43
N LEU A 152 9.14 9.58 -18.83
CA LEU A 152 8.68 10.82 -18.23
C LEU A 152 8.26 11.84 -19.30
N ASP A 153 9.04 11.94 -20.38
CA ASP A 153 8.70 12.78 -21.53
C ASP A 153 7.40 12.32 -22.21
N GLN A 154 7.20 11.00 -22.33
CA GLN A 154 5.94 10.45 -22.84
C GLN A 154 4.77 10.84 -21.95
N PHE A 155 4.88 10.71 -20.62
CA PHE A 155 3.82 11.14 -19.71
C PHE A 155 3.54 12.64 -19.82
N HIS A 156 4.58 13.47 -19.91
CA HIS A 156 4.44 14.91 -20.10
C HIS A 156 3.75 15.25 -21.43
N SER A 157 4.09 14.56 -22.51
CA SER A 157 3.46 14.71 -23.83
C SER A 157 1.99 14.29 -23.82
N LEU A 158 1.66 13.15 -23.20
CA LEU A 158 0.28 12.66 -23.09
C LEU A 158 -0.62 13.57 -22.25
N THR A 159 -0.04 14.39 -21.38
CA THR A 159 -0.76 15.42 -20.61
C THR A 159 -0.72 16.81 -21.26
N GLY A 160 -0.26 16.89 -22.52
CA GLY A 160 -0.18 18.13 -23.30
C GLY A 160 0.75 19.19 -22.68
N GLY A 161 1.70 18.76 -21.84
CA GLY A 161 2.59 19.65 -21.10
C GLY A 161 1.90 20.50 -20.02
N LYS A 162 0.61 20.27 -19.75
CA LYS A 162 -0.20 21.06 -18.81
C LYS A 162 0.07 20.71 -17.35
N MET A 163 0.57 19.50 -17.10
CA MET A 163 0.82 19.00 -15.75
C MET A 163 1.95 19.77 -15.07
N ARG A 164 1.67 20.35 -13.90
CA ARG A 164 2.65 21.08 -13.08
C ARG A 164 2.99 20.27 -11.83
N THR A 165 4.30 20.13 -11.54
CA THR A 165 4.83 19.52 -10.30
C THR A 165 5.80 20.43 -9.55
N ALA A 166 5.94 21.68 -10.00
CA ALA A 166 6.98 22.62 -9.53
C ALA A 166 6.93 22.95 -8.02
N VAL A 167 5.85 22.58 -7.34
CA VAL A 167 5.67 22.81 -5.89
C VAL A 167 6.27 21.68 -5.05
N HIS A 168 6.50 20.50 -5.63
CA HIS A 168 7.11 19.39 -4.91
C HIS A 168 8.63 19.57 -4.81
N TYR A 169 9.21 19.27 -3.64
CA TYR A 169 10.64 19.47 -3.35
C TYR A 169 11.59 18.61 -4.21
N HIS A 170 11.06 17.56 -4.82
CA HIS A 170 11.72 16.72 -5.83
C HIS A 170 11.22 16.96 -7.26
N GLY A 171 10.57 18.09 -7.54
CA GLY A 171 10.18 18.49 -8.89
C GLY A 171 9.45 17.41 -9.70
N LYS A 172 9.98 17.08 -10.89
CA LYS A 172 9.42 16.06 -11.79
C LYS A 172 9.84 14.64 -11.41
N GLU A 173 10.93 14.50 -10.67
CA GLU A 173 11.48 13.23 -10.20
C GLU A 173 10.55 12.58 -9.17
N ALA A 174 9.70 13.37 -8.52
CA ALA A 174 8.62 12.90 -7.66
C ALA A 174 7.54 12.07 -8.37
N LEU A 175 7.59 11.96 -9.70
CA LEU A 175 6.64 11.18 -10.51
C LEU A 175 7.12 9.77 -10.84
N TRP A 176 8.37 9.39 -10.51
CA TRP A 176 8.95 8.14 -10.98
C TRP A 176 8.18 6.88 -10.54
N LYS A 177 7.48 6.90 -9.39
CA LYS A 177 6.65 5.77 -8.97
C LYS A 177 5.53 5.44 -9.95
N LEU A 178 4.99 6.44 -10.64
CA LEU A 178 3.94 6.25 -11.66
C LEU A 178 4.44 5.45 -12.87
N LEU A 179 5.74 5.54 -13.14
CA LEU A 179 6.39 5.01 -14.34
C LEU A 179 7.08 3.66 -14.11
N LEU A 180 7.16 3.18 -12.87
CA LEU A 180 7.75 1.87 -12.54
C LEU A 180 7.24 0.74 -13.43
N PRO A 181 5.93 0.64 -13.75
CA PRO A 181 5.44 -0.40 -14.64
C PRO A 181 6.04 -0.38 -16.04
N SER A 182 6.46 0.78 -16.54
CA SER A 182 6.98 0.95 -17.90
C SER A 182 8.35 0.30 -18.11
N PHE A 183 9.11 0.04 -17.04
CA PHE A 183 10.47 -0.51 -17.17
C PHE A 183 10.82 -1.66 -16.21
N LEU A 184 10.09 -1.87 -15.11
CA LEU A 184 10.37 -2.97 -14.17
C LEU A 184 9.69 -4.29 -14.58
N GLN A 185 10.47 -5.34 -14.78
CA GLN A 185 9.97 -6.67 -15.18
C GLN A 185 9.62 -7.56 -13.98
N SER A 186 8.77 -7.05 -13.08
CA SER A 186 8.28 -7.79 -11.90
C SER A 186 6.77 -8.08 -12.02
N ASP A 187 6.33 -9.22 -11.49
CA ASP A 187 4.90 -9.59 -11.47
C ASP A 187 4.16 -8.92 -10.31
N ASN A 188 4.80 -8.86 -9.14
CA ASN A 188 4.35 -8.14 -7.96
C ASN A 188 5.51 -7.28 -7.48
N LEU A 189 5.21 -6.10 -6.94
CA LEU A 189 6.21 -5.14 -6.53
C LEU A 189 5.75 -4.42 -5.26
N LEU A 190 6.58 -4.43 -4.23
CA LEU A 190 6.45 -3.57 -3.07
C LEU A 190 7.22 -2.28 -3.33
N VAL A 191 6.57 -1.12 -3.28
CA VAL A 191 7.24 0.18 -3.42
C VAL A 191 7.27 0.84 -2.05
N LEU A 192 8.44 1.33 -1.65
CA LEU A 192 8.66 2.00 -0.36
C LEU A 192 9.35 3.35 -0.55
N ASP A 193 8.91 4.36 0.20
CA ASP A 193 9.67 5.59 0.38
C ASP A 193 10.91 5.36 1.23
N THR A 194 11.90 6.24 1.07
CA THR A 194 13.18 6.13 1.77
C THR A 194 13.11 6.53 3.25
N ASP A 195 12.14 7.34 3.65
CA ASP A 195 11.97 7.89 5.00
C ASP A 195 10.98 7.05 5.84
N MET A 196 11.10 5.74 5.72
CA MET A 196 10.25 4.75 6.40
C MET A 196 11.04 3.89 7.38
N ILE A 197 10.37 3.47 8.45
CA ILE A 197 10.86 2.43 9.37
C ILE A 197 9.84 1.29 9.40
N ILE A 198 10.31 0.09 9.05
CA ILE A 198 9.51 -1.12 9.04
C ILE A 198 9.60 -1.78 10.41
N LEU A 199 8.46 -2.03 11.03
CA LEU A 199 8.33 -2.58 12.39
C LEU A 199 7.78 -4.00 12.44
N ARG A 200 7.20 -4.47 11.33
CA ARG A 200 6.55 -5.78 11.24
C ARG A 200 6.99 -6.48 9.96
N ASP A 201 6.90 -7.80 9.97
CA ASP A 201 7.24 -8.62 8.82
C ASP A 201 6.34 -8.29 7.62
N VAL A 202 6.97 -7.88 6.51
CA VAL A 202 6.27 -7.55 5.27
C VAL A 202 5.71 -8.78 4.57
N LEU A 203 6.12 -9.98 4.97
CA LEU A 203 5.58 -11.23 4.42
C LEU A 203 4.06 -11.34 4.63
N GLU A 204 3.54 -10.82 5.74
CA GLU A 204 2.09 -10.72 5.99
C GLU A 204 1.38 -9.89 4.90
N LEU A 205 1.92 -8.70 4.60
CA LEU A 205 1.37 -7.85 3.54
C LEU A 205 1.50 -8.52 2.17
N TRP A 206 2.67 -9.12 1.90
CA TRP A 206 2.99 -9.76 0.64
C TRP A 206 2.05 -10.94 0.34
N HIS A 207 1.78 -11.80 1.31
CA HIS A 207 0.82 -12.90 1.14
C HIS A 207 -0.59 -12.39 0.90
N ARG A 208 -1.06 -11.40 1.66
CA ARG A 208 -2.39 -10.78 1.43
C ARG A 208 -2.48 -10.19 0.03
N TRP A 209 -1.40 -9.59 -0.49
CA TRP A 209 -1.35 -9.08 -1.86
C TRP A 209 -1.47 -10.18 -2.91
N ARG A 210 -0.76 -11.30 -2.74
CA ARG A 210 -0.83 -12.45 -3.66
C ARG A 210 -2.22 -13.08 -3.71
N LEU A 211 -2.94 -13.06 -2.59
CA LEU A 211 -4.33 -13.54 -2.49
C LEU A 211 -5.38 -12.53 -2.99
N THR A 212 -4.98 -11.27 -3.21
CA THR A 212 -5.88 -10.24 -3.74
C THR A 212 -6.27 -10.57 -5.18
N ARG A 213 -7.51 -10.25 -5.58
CA ARG A 213 -8.04 -10.55 -6.92
C ARG A 213 -7.09 -10.12 -8.02
N GLN A 214 -6.93 -10.97 -9.03
CA GLN A 214 -6.07 -10.71 -10.19
C GLN A 214 -6.46 -9.45 -10.98
N SER A 215 -7.71 -8.99 -10.86
CA SER A 215 -8.19 -7.74 -11.45
C SER A 215 -7.61 -6.49 -10.79
N VAL A 216 -7.14 -6.56 -9.55
CA VAL A 216 -6.52 -5.42 -8.84
C VAL A 216 -5.09 -5.24 -9.35
N HIS A 217 -4.67 -3.99 -9.57
CA HIS A 217 -3.36 -3.63 -10.12
C HIS A 217 -2.54 -2.84 -9.12
N LEU A 218 -3.20 -2.03 -8.28
CA LEU A 218 -2.58 -1.16 -7.31
C LEU A 218 -3.19 -1.37 -5.92
N GLY A 219 -2.34 -1.53 -4.91
CA GLY A 219 -2.70 -1.51 -3.50
C GLY A 219 -2.09 -0.28 -2.84
N MET A 220 -2.92 0.49 -2.14
CA MET A 220 -2.49 1.68 -1.42
C MET A 220 -3.04 1.67 0.01
N PRO A 221 -2.31 2.20 0.99
CA PRO A 221 -2.81 2.41 2.34
C PRO A 221 -3.70 3.66 2.30
N CYS A 222 -4.99 3.48 2.57
CA CYS A 222 -5.96 4.56 2.53
C CYS A 222 -6.65 4.75 3.88
N MET A 223 -6.96 6.00 4.18
CA MET A 223 -7.71 6.42 5.36
C MET A 223 -8.96 7.20 4.95
N SER A 224 -9.86 7.44 5.90
CA SER A 224 -10.94 8.41 5.70
C SER A 224 -10.32 9.75 5.33
N ARG A 225 -10.81 10.37 4.25
CA ARG A 225 -10.35 11.69 3.83
C ARG A 225 -10.51 12.73 4.94
N ASP A 226 -11.51 12.60 5.80
CA ASP A 226 -11.72 13.54 6.92
C ASP A 226 -10.55 13.53 7.92
N ASN A 227 -9.74 12.47 7.92
CA ASN A 227 -8.53 12.34 8.74
C ASN A 227 -7.26 12.75 7.97
N SER A 228 -7.37 13.14 6.70
CA SER A 228 -6.25 13.58 5.89
C SER A 228 -5.97 15.06 6.13
N TRP A 229 -4.70 15.39 6.35
CA TRP A 229 -4.23 16.77 6.43
C TRP A 229 -4.42 17.54 5.11
N LEU A 230 -4.55 16.83 3.98
CA LEU A 230 -4.84 17.40 2.67
C LEU A 230 -6.34 17.65 2.44
N TYR A 231 -7.21 17.29 3.38
CA TYR A 231 -8.66 17.45 3.22
C TYR A 231 -9.10 18.84 2.75
N PRO A 232 -8.58 19.96 3.30
CA PRO A 232 -8.99 21.29 2.85
C PRO A 232 -8.67 21.56 1.37
N LEU A 233 -7.58 21.00 0.86
CA LEU A 233 -7.15 21.16 -0.54
C LEU A 233 -7.91 20.22 -1.48
N TRP A 234 -8.31 19.04 -1.00
CA TRP A 234 -8.93 18.00 -1.81
C TRP A 234 -10.46 18.07 -1.85
N ARG A 235 -11.10 18.76 -0.90
CA ARG A 235 -12.57 18.82 -0.82
C ARG A 235 -13.24 19.48 -2.03
N GLU A 236 -12.57 20.43 -2.69
CA GLU A 236 -13.10 21.12 -3.88
C GLU A 236 -12.99 20.22 -5.12
N ILE A 237 -11.95 19.40 -5.18
CA ILE A 237 -11.63 18.50 -6.30
C ILE A 237 -12.41 17.16 -6.17
N PHE A 238 -12.70 16.76 -4.93
CA PHE A 238 -13.41 15.55 -4.57
C PHE A 238 -14.46 15.88 -3.51
N PRO A 239 -15.67 16.32 -3.89
CA PRO A 239 -16.67 16.78 -2.93
C PRO A 239 -17.38 15.65 -2.17
N GLU A 240 -17.32 14.41 -2.66
CA GLU A 240 -18.09 13.28 -2.12
C GLU A 240 -17.63 12.86 -0.71
N ASN A 241 -18.53 12.86 0.27
CA ASN A 241 -18.26 12.38 1.63
C ASN A 241 -17.90 10.88 1.64
N GLY A 242 -16.95 10.49 2.49
CA GLY A 242 -16.50 9.10 2.61
C GLY A 242 -15.51 8.64 1.54
N THR A 243 -15.03 9.55 0.68
CA THR A 243 -13.93 9.26 -0.26
C THR A 243 -12.67 8.87 0.53
N LEU A 244 -11.94 7.85 0.05
CA LEU A 244 -10.68 7.44 0.65
C LEU A 244 -9.56 8.37 0.18
N HIS A 245 -8.69 8.77 1.11
CA HIS A 245 -7.41 9.38 0.77
C HIS A 245 -6.31 8.34 0.94
N CYS A 246 -5.61 8.04 -0.15
CA CYS A 246 -4.57 7.02 -0.21
C CYS A 246 -3.18 7.65 -0.22
N MET A 247 -2.25 7.04 0.51
CA MET A 247 -0.86 7.49 0.60
C MET A 247 0.03 6.73 -0.37
N SER A 248 1.05 7.39 -0.94
CA SER A 248 1.94 6.77 -1.94
C SER A 248 3.26 6.23 -1.38
N GLY A 249 3.51 6.36 -0.08
CA GLY A 249 4.79 5.91 0.48
C GLY A 249 4.95 4.40 0.58
N THR A 250 3.84 3.66 0.61
CA THR A 250 3.86 2.20 0.52
C THR A 250 2.87 1.80 -0.54
N LEU A 251 3.32 1.15 -1.61
CA LEU A 251 2.46 0.70 -2.69
C LEU A 251 2.69 -0.78 -2.96
N LEU A 252 1.63 -1.46 -3.33
CA LEU A 252 1.71 -2.77 -3.95
C LEU A 252 1.30 -2.64 -5.40
N MET A 253 2.15 -3.05 -6.33
CA MET A 253 1.87 -2.97 -7.76
C MET A 253 1.92 -4.34 -8.40
N ARG A 254 1.20 -4.49 -9.52
CA ARG A 254 1.38 -5.58 -10.48
C ARG A 254 1.89 -5.01 -11.80
N PRO A 255 3.22 -4.74 -11.92
CA PRO A 255 3.79 -4.07 -13.09
C PRO A 255 3.42 -4.76 -14.40
N ARG A 256 3.46 -6.10 -14.45
CA ARG A 256 3.05 -6.85 -15.65
C ARG A 256 1.60 -6.58 -16.07
N LYS A 257 0.65 -6.53 -15.13
CA LYS A 257 -0.75 -6.24 -15.41
C LYS A 257 -0.95 -4.80 -15.84
N MET A 258 -0.31 -3.88 -15.13
CA MET A 258 -0.27 -2.46 -15.49
C MET A 258 0.25 -2.25 -16.93
N ARG A 259 1.32 -2.95 -17.34
CA ARG A 259 1.79 -2.91 -18.74
C ARG A 259 0.78 -3.43 -19.75
N GLN A 260 0.09 -4.53 -19.44
CA GLN A 260 -0.93 -5.11 -20.31
C GLN A 260 -2.09 -4.13 -20.57
N GLU A 261 -2.37 -3.22 -19.64
CA GLU A 261 -3.40 -2.19 -19.77
C GLU A 261 -2.84 -0.82 -20.18
N ASN A 262 -1.58 -0.75 -20.62
CA ASN A 262 -0.91 0.49 -20.99
C ASN A 262 -1.01 1.56 -19.88
N TRP A 263 -0.51 1.23 -18.69
CA TRP A 263 -0.63 2.02 -17.46
C TRP A 263 -0.30 3.50 -17.61
N ILE A 264 0.70 3.87 -18.42
CA ILE A 264 1.05 5.28 -18.63
C ILE A 264 -0.11 6.06 -19.26
N ASN A 265 -0.90 5.43 -20.15
CA ASN A 265 -2.11 6.02 -20.70
C ASN A 265 -3.22 6.09 -19.65
N VAL A 266 -3.39 5.07 -18.80
CA VAL A 266 -4.35 5.11 -17.68
C VAL A 266 -4.08 6.29 -16.75
N VAL A 267 -2.81 6.48 -16.39
CA VAL A 267 -2.35 7.58 -15.54
C VAL A 267 -2.54 8.93 -16.25
N ALA A 268 -2.18 9.03 -17.53
CA ALA A 268 -2.38 10.25 -18.31
C ALA A 268 -3.86 10.60 -18.48
N SER A 269 -4.74 9.64 -18.80
CA SER A 269 -6.17 9.87 -18.94
C SER A 269 -6.82 10.32 -17.63
N SER A 270 -6.44 9.72 -16.49
CA SER A 270 -6.92 10.14 -15.17
C SER A 270 -6.46 11.57 -14.82
N THR A 271 -5.26 11.94 -15.27
CA THR A 271 -4.68 13.28 -15.07
C THR A 271 -5.34 14.31 -15.99
N ASN A 272 -5.56 13.97 -17.26
CA ASN A 272 -6.20 14.88 -18.22
C ASN A 272 -7.61 15.25 -17.81
N LYS A 273 -8.37 14.28 -17.26
CA LYS A 273 -9.72 14.55 -16.74
C LYS A 273 -9.73 15.66 -15.70
N ILE A 274 -8.78 15.67 -14.76
CA ILE A 274 -8.72 16.74 -13.76
C ILE A 274 -8.23 18.07 -14.34
N LEU A 275 -7.33 18.02 -15.32
CA LEU A 275 -6.82 19.23 -15.98
C LEU A 275 -7.88 19.90 -16.88
N GLU A 276 -8.86 19.13 -17.37
CA GLU A 276 -10.05 19.63 -18.07
C GLU A 276 -11.01 20.34 -17.11
N ASP A 277 -11.33 19.70 -15.98
CA ASP A 277 -12.24 20.24 -14.96
C ASP A 277 -11.64 21.45 -14.21
N PHE A 278 -10.32 21.42 -13.98
CA PHE A 278 -9.58 22.43 -13.22
C PHE A 278 -8.31 22.86 -13.96
N PRO A 279 -8.43 23.73 -14.98
CA PRO A 279 -7.28 24.29 -15.69
C PRO A 279 -6.31 24.98 -14.71
N GLY A 280 -5.06 24.53 -14.69
CA GLY A 280 -4.04 25.06 -13.77
C GLY A 280 -3.88 24.28 -12.46
N TRP A 281 -4.62 23.19 -12.27
CA TRP A 281 -4.40 22.24 -11.18
C TRP A 281 -2.93 21.78 -11.15
N THR A 282 -2.41 21.60 -9.93
CA THR A 282 -1.03 21.22 -9.65
C THR A 282 -1.02 20.05 -8.68
N ALA A 283 -0.22 19.02 -8.95
CA ALA A 283 -0.01 17.94 -7.99
C ALA A 283 0.98 18.40 -6.92
N ILE A 284 0.43 18.87 -5.80
CA ILE A 284 1.18 19.32 -4.62
C ILE A 284 1.98 18.15 -4.01
N SER A 285 1.37 16.96 -3.95
CA SER A 285 2.01 15.73 -3.44
C SER A 285 2.46 14.81 -4.58
N ALA A 286 2.68 15.36 -5.78
CA ALA A 286 3.21 14.68 -6.95
C ALA A 286 2.51 13.34 -7.27
N ASP A 287 3.20 12.21 -7.13
CA ASP A 287 2.68 10.88 -7.48
C ASP A 287 1.43 10.49 -6.69
N GLN A 288 1.33 10.89 -5.42
CA GLN A 288 0.20 10.55 -4.54
C GLN A 288 -1.10 11.13 -5.08
N ASP A 289 -1.05 12.38 -5.52
CA ASP A 289 -2.21 13.08 -6.05
C ASP A 289 -2.73 12.37 -7.31
N ILE A 290 -1.80 11.99 -8.19
CA ILE A 290 -2.12 11.28 -9.44
C ILE A 290 -2.63 9.85 -9.16
N PHE A 291 -2.03 9.13 -8.21
CA PHE A 291 -2.55 7.81 -7.82
C PHE A 291 -3.96 7.89 -7.23
N ASN A 292 -4.29 8.93 -6.47
CA ASN A 292 -5.67 9.13 -5.99
C ASN A 292 -6.64 9.43 -7.13
N LEU A 293 -6.22 10.19 -8.16
CA LEU A 293 -7.02 10.39 -9.39
C LEU A 293 -7.28 9.08 -10.13
N VAL A 294 -6.27 8.23 -10.24
CA VAL A 294 -6.40 6.89 -10.81
C VAL A 294 -7.34 6.02 -9.98
N ALA A 295 -7.20 6.04 -8.65
CA ALA A 295 -8.08 5.28 -7.76
C ALA A 295 -9.55 5.70 -7.85
N LYS A 296 -9.82 6.98 -8.12
CA LYS A 296 -11.18 7.45 -8.43
C LYS A 296 -11.66 7.00 -9.82
N SER A 297 -10.77 7.01 -10.80
CA SER A 297 -11.13 6.74 -12.21
C SER A 297 -11.37 5.24 -12.48
N ILE A 298 -10.62 4.36 -11.81
CA ILE A 298 -10.70 2.90 -11.97
C ILE A 298 -10.71 2.18 -10.60
N PRO A 299 -11.71 2.44 -9.73
CA PRO A 299 -11.73 1.96 -8.35
C PRO A 299 -11.70 0.43 -8.23
N GLU A 300 -12.17 -0.30 -9.23
CA GLU A 300 -12.14 -1.77 -9.28
C GLU A 300 -10.72 -2.35 -9.45
N LYS A 301 -9.76 -1.53 -9.89
CA LYS A 301 -8.35 -1.88 -10.07
C LYS A 301 -7.48 -1.49 -8.88
N VAL A 302 -8.03 -0.77 -7.89
CA VAL A 302 -7.31 -0.29 -6.71
C VAL A 302 -7.88 -0.93 -5.45
N THR A 303 -7.04 -1.25 -4.47
CA THR A 303 -7.48 -1.76 -3.16
C THR A 303 -6.82 -1.02 -2.02
N ASN A 304 -7.55 -0.85 -0.92
CA ASN A 304 -6.96 -0.41 0.34
C ASN A 304 -6.19 -1.58 0.98
N ILE A 305 -4.93 -1.37 1.36
CA ILE A 305 -4.07 -2.38 2.01
C ILE A 305 -4.02 -2.24 3.54
N GLY A 306 -4.72 -1.23 4.08
CA GLY A 306 -4.75 -0.88 5.49
C GLY A 306 -3.79 0.27 5.82
N CYS A 307 -4.22 1.20 6.66
CA CYS A 307 -3.42 2.36 7.05
C CYS A 307 -2.20 1.97 7.90
N GLU A 308 -2.21 0.79 8.53
CA GLU A 308 -1.11 0.32 9.37
C GLU A 308 0.19 0.09 8.60
N TRP A 309 0.09 -0.09 7.27
CA TRP A 309 1.22 -0.22 6.36
C TRP A 309 1.78 1.12 5.90
N ASN A 310 1.27 2.24 6.40
CA ASN A 310 1.84 3.57 6.22
C ASN A 310 1.29 4.50 7.31
N CYS A 311 1.73 4.25 8.56
CA CYS A 311 1.40 5.12 9.67
C CYS A 311 2.19 6.43 9.55
N TYR A 312 1.53 7.44 9.01
CA TYR A 312 2.15 8.72 8.76
C TYR A 312 2.12 9.63 9.99
N TYR A 313 3.27 10.21 10.35
CA TYR A 313 3.44 11.25 11.36
C TYR A 313 3.69 12.61 10.70
N THR A 314 2.86 13.60 11.02
CA THR A 314 2.88 14.92 10.36
C THR A 314 2.99 16.04 11.39
N TRP A 315 3.66 17.14 11.03
CA TRP A 315 3.69 18.39 11.81
C TRP A 315 2.36 19.16 11.77
N PHE A 316 1.61 19.04 10.68
CA PHE A 316 0.30 19.68 10.49
C PHE A 316 -0.76 19.24 11.49
N ALA A 317 -0.57 18.06 12.07
CA ALA A 317 -1.22 17.59 13.29
C ALA A 317 -1.48 18.66 14.35
N LYS A 318 -0.48 19.51 14.60
CA LYS A 318 -0.52 20.54 15.64
C LYS A 318 -1.37 21.74 15.24
N PHE A 319 -1.49 22.02 13.93
CA PHE A 319 -2.31 23.12 13.41
C PHE A 319 -3.81 22.85 13.51
N LEU A 320 -4.21 21.57 13.63
CA LEU A 320 -5.62 21.17 13.77
C LEU A 320 -6.09 21.09 15.24
N SER A 321 -5.39 21.75 16.18
CA SER A 321 -5.83 21.93 17.58
C SER A 321 -6.19 20.63 18.34
N ALA A 322 -5.56 19.51 18.03
CA ALA A 322 -5.67 18.29 18.84
C ALA A 322 -4.39 18.12 19.68
N ASN A 323 -4.53 18.08 21.01
CA ASN A 323 -3.45 17.76 21.96
C ASN A 323 -2.94 16.30 21.86
N GLU A 324 -3.36 15.56 20.84
CA GLU A 324 -2.99 14.18 20.58
C GLU A 324 -2.18 14.12 19.28
N MET A 325 -1.12 13.31 19.23
CA MET A 325 -0.48 12.99 17.95
C MET A 325 -1.55 12.34 17.08
N PRO A 326 -1.99 12.95 15.96
CA PRO A 326 -2.88 12.29 15.05
C PRO A 326 -2.01 11.29 14.31
N ILE A 327 -1.92 10.09 14.87
CA ILE A 327 -1.60 8.92 14.07
C ILE A 327 -2.76 8.87 13.08
N SER A 328 -2.44 9.17 11.83
CA SER A 328 -3.39 9.15 10.70
C SER A 328 -4.07 7.78 10.52
N CYS A 329 -3.55 6.76 11.21
CA CYS A 329 -4.10 5.43 11.31
C CYS A 329 -4.61 5.14 12.74
N SER A 330 -5.89 4.80 12.85
CA SER A 330 -6.50 4.35 14.12
C SER A 330 -6.09 2.93 14.53
N HIS A 331 -5.28 2.24 13.70
CA HIS A 331 -4.83 0.89 14.00
C HIS A 331 -3.82 0.90 15.14
N ARG A 332 -4.09 0.13 16.19
CA ARG A 332 -3.28 0.08 17.43
C ARG A 332 -1.83 -0.36 17.23
N ARG A 333 -1.50 -0.96 16.09
CA ARG A 333 -0.17 -1.49 15.78
C ARG A 333 0.25 -1.11 14.36
N CYS A 334 1.12 -0.13 14.24
CA CYS A 334 1.74 0.24 12.98
C CYS A 334 2.71 -0.86 12.50
N ALA A 335 2.64 -1.18 11.22
CA ALA A 335 3.59 -2.06 10.54
C ALA A 335 4.72 -1.28 9.89
N ILE A 336 4.41 -0.10 9.33
CA ILE A 336 5.40 0.80 8.74
C ILE A 336 5.13 2.20 9.29
N LEU A 337 6.16 2.81 9.88
CA LEU A 337 6.14 4.21 10.27
C LEU A 337 6.70 5.04 9.13
N HIS A 338 5.99 6.09 8.75
CA HIS A 338 6.36 6.98 7.67
C HIS A 338 6.60 8.40 8.17
N TYR A 339 7.79 8.93 7.86
CA TYR A 339 8.27 10.21 8.36
C TYR A 339 8.35 11.27 7.27
N ASN A 340 7.30 11.37 6.45
CA ASN A 340 7.21 12.35 5.37
C ASN A 340 7.14 13.79 5.92
N ASN A 341 8.30 14.41 6.18
CA ASN A 341 8.50 15.85 6.08
C ASN A 341 9.98 16.25 6.21
N ARG A 342 10.48 17.15 5.35
CA ARG A 342 11.71 17.94 5.60
C ARG A 342 11.51 19.09 6.59
N SER A 343 10.33 19.26 7.19
CA SER A 343 10.00 20.30 8.20
C SER A 343 10.79 20.21 9.52
N TYR A 344 11.72 19.27 9.66
CA TYR A 344 12.42 19.02 10.91
C TYR A 344 13.82 19.61 10.99
N THR A 345 14.36 20.21 9.92
CA THR A 345 15.68 20.84 10.01
C THR A 345 15.68 22.14 10.84
N ASN A 346 14.53 22.79 11.02
CA ASN A 346 14.50 24.13 11.66
C ASN A 346 13.65 24.26 12.95
N TRP A 347 12.79 23.31 13.35
CA TRP A 347 11.74 23.61 14.35
C TRP A 347 11.45 22.58 15.47
N TRP A 348 12.25 21.51 15.66
CA TRP A 348 11.92 20.48 16.67
C TRP A 348 13.14 19.87 17.40
N HIS A 349 13.64 20.55 18.42
CA HIS A 349 14.80 20.07 19.21
C HIS A 349 14.52 18.91 20.18
N ASN A 350 13.26 18.64 20.58
CA ASN A 350 13.00 17.64 21.65
C ASN A 350 12.56 16.25 21.15
N ARG A 351 11.92 16.13 19.97
CA ARG A 351 11.46 14.83 19.43
C ARG A 351 12.38 14.22 18.37
N THR A 352 13.31 15.01 17.82
CA THR A 352 14.49 14.49 17.12
C THR A 352 15.18 13.43 17.96
N SER A 353 15.32 13.60 19.28
CA SER A 353 16.00 12.60 20.12
C SER A 353 15.41 11.18 20.09
N PHE A 354 14.08 11.01 20.01
CA PHE A 354 13.47 9.68 19.91
C PHE A 354 13.72 9.06 18.54
N PHE A 355 13.53 9.84 17.48
CA PHE A 355 13.75 9.38 16.11
C PHE A 355 15.21 9.15 15.84
N GLN A 356 16.08 10.11 16.16
CA GLN A 356 17.53 10.00 16.16
C GLN A 356 17.97 8.72 16.86
N ARG A 357 17.45 8.37 18.04
CA ARG A 357 17.80 7.08 18.69
C ARG A 357 17.42 5.85 17.87
N PHE A 358 16.24 5.83 17.24
CA PHE A 358 15.89 4.76 16.30
C PHE A 358 16.76 4.80 15.04
N TRP A 359 17.04 5.99 14.53
CA TRP A 359 17.79 6.29 13.32
C TRP A 359 19.26 5.86 13.45
N ASP A 360 19.89 6.22 14.57
CA ASP A 360 21.25 5.88 14.97
C ASP A 360 21.39 4.36 15.16
N ALA A 361 20.35 3.70 15.69
CA ALA A 361 20.34 2.24 15.87
C ALA A 361 20.39 1.47 14.53
N TYR A 362 19.83 2.03 13.44
CA TYR A 362 19.88 1.43 12.11
C TYR A 362 21.04 1.94 11.23
N GLU A 363 21.71 3.04 11.62
CA GLU A 363 22.82 3.63 10.88
C GLU A 363 24.13 2.84 11.02
N ASN A 364 24.45 2.38 12.23
CA ASN A 364 25.66 1.58 12.52
C ASN A 364 25.36 0.09 12.64
N PHE A 365 24.47 -0.41 11.79
CA PHE A 365 23.91 -1.73 11.95
C PHE A 365 25.00 -2.84 11.98
N PRO A 366 25.14 -3.62 13.07
CA PRO A 366 26.21 -4.61 13.18
C PRO A 366 25.91 -5.86 12.34
N VAL A 367 26.85 -6.24 11.48
CA VAL A 367 26.84 -7.51 10.74
C VAL A 367 26.59 -8.72 11.66
N SER A 368 27.04 -8.65 12.92
CA SER A 368 26.82 -9.68 13.93
C SER A 368 25.34 -9.99 14.22
N TYR A 369 24.43 -9.02 14.07
CA TYR A 369 23.00 -9.24 14.30
C TYR A 369 22.32 -9.91 13.10
N LEU A 370 22.79 -9.63 11.87
CA LEU A 370 22.35 -10.39 10.68
C LEU A 370 22.81 -11.85 10.78
N ASN A 371 24.03 -12.08 11.29
CA ASN A 371 24.52 -13.43 11.57
C ASN A 371 23.60 -14.17 12.57
N ALA A 372 23.19 -13.49 13.65
CA ALA A 372 22.29 -14.07 14.66
C ALA A 372 20.87 -14.39 14.12
N LYS A 373 20.38 -13.64 13.12
CA LYS A 373 19.10 -13.89 12.44
C LYS A 373 19.15 -15.00 11.38
N GLY A 374 20.30 -15.64 11.19
CA GLY A 374 20.49 -16.65 10.13
C GLY A 374 20.82 -16.05 8.76
N TYR A 375 21.02 -14.73 8.68
CA TYR A 375 21.51 -14.03 7.49
C TYR A 375 23.04 -14.04 7.40
N SER A 376 23.73 -14.94 8.11
CA SER A 376 25.19 -15.07 8.06
C SER A 376 25.72 -15.37 6.65
N HIS A 377 24.95 -16.12 5.87
CA HIS A 377 25.24 -16.42 4.47
C HIS A 377 25.04 -15.21 3.52
N CYS A 378 24.52 -14.09 4.02
CA CYS A 378 24.33 -12.85 3.26
C CYS A 378 25.52 -11.90 3.37
N PHE A 379 26.61 -12.28 4.04
CA PHE A 379 27.81 -11.46 4.19
C PHE A 379 29.04 -12.36 4.02
N PHE A 380 29.24 -12.87 2.80
CA PHE A 380 30.48 -13.54 2.39
C PHE A 380 30.91 -13.04 1.02
#